data_AF-A0A5K1A9U6-F1
#
_entry.id   AF-A0A5K1A9U6-F1
#
_cell.length_a   1.000
_cell.length_b   1.000
_cell.length_c   1.000
_cell.angle_alpha   90.00
_cell.angle_beta   90.00
_cell.angle_gamma   90.00
#
_symmetry.space_group_name_H-M   'P 1'
#
loop_
_entity.id
_entity.type
_entity.pdbx_description
1 polymer ?
#
loop_
_entity_poly.entity_id
_entity_poly.type
_entity_poly.pdbx_seq_one_letter_code
_entity_poly.pdbx_strand_id
1 'polypeptide(L)' 'MLSGESAMGQYPEKALAVLKSVSLRMERWWREDKRHEASNLSDISSSFSDQISETICNSAARM' A
#
# COMPACT_ATOMS: atom_id res chain seq x y z
N MET A 1 10.85 -6.72 5.71
CA MET A 1 12.25 -6.66 5.29
C MET A 1 12.81 -8.07 5.33
N LEU A 2 13.55 -8.49 4.30
CA LEU A 2 14.27 -9.77 4.31
C LEU A 2 15.74 -9.49 4.60
N SER A 3 16.39 -10.37 5.35
CA SER A 3 17.81 -10.25 5.71
C SER A 3 18.52 -11.54 5.37
N GLY A 4 18.72 -12.44 6.35
CA GLY A 4 19.40 -13.71 6.13
C GLY A 4 18.69 -14.58 5.09
N GLU A 5 17.36 -14.49 5.00
CA GLU A 5 16.52 -15.27 4.08
C GLU A 5 16.83 -14.99 2.61
N SER A 6 17.15 -13.72 2.28
CA SER A 6 17.51 -13.29 0.93
C SER A 6 19.02 -13.14 0.71
N ALA A 7 19.80 -12.90 1.76
CA ALA A 7 21.25 -12.68 1.64
C ALA A 7 22.08 -13.98 1.64
N MET A 8 21.70 -14.98 2.44
CA MET A 8 22.45 -16.24 2.58
C MET A 8 21.54 -17.49 2.68
N GLY A 9 20.22 -17.33 2.54
CA GLY A 9 19.26 -18.43 2.63
C GLY A 9 19.35 -19.37 1.44
N GLN A 10 18.95 -20.62 1.63
CA GLN A 10 18.94 -21.64 0.57
C GLN A 10 17.95 -21.34 -0.57
N TYR A 11 16.98 -20.45 -0.34
CA TYR A 11 15.89 -20.16 -1.29
C TYR A 11 15.53 -18.67 -1.35
N PRO A 12 16.44 -17.78 -1.78
CA PRO A 12 16.23 -16.33 -1.72
C PRO A 12 15.04 -15.86 -2.58
N GLU A 13 14.88 -16.42 -3.79
CA GLU A 13 13.74 -16.12 -4.67
C GLU A 13 12.40 -16.58 -4.08
N LYS A 14 12.40 -17.72 -3.38
CA LYS A 14 11.21 -18.22 -2.70
C LYS A 14 10.83 -17.33 -1.53
N ALA A 15 11.82 -16.86 -0.76
CA ALA A 15 11.58 -15.92 0.34
C ALA A 15 10.95 -14.62 -0.18
N LEU A 16 11.44 -14.09 -1.31
CA LEU A 16 10.86 -12.93 -1.97
C LEU A 16 9.44 -13.19 -2.47
N ALA A 17 9.20 -14.32 -3.13
CA ALA A 17 7.88 -14.70 -3.64
C ALA A 17 6.85 -14.85 -2.51
N VAL A 18 7.25 -15.48 -1.40
CA VAL A 18 6.41 -15.61 -0.20
C VAL A 18 6.08 -14.24 0.38
N LEU A 19 7.08 -13.36 0.57
CA LEU A 19 6.84 -12.02 1.08
C LEU A 19 5.87 -11.24 0.18
N LYS A 20 6.06 -11.28 -1.14
CA LYS A 20 5.14 -10.64 -2.10
C LYS A 20 3.72 -11.17 -1.99
N SER A 21 3.56 -12.50 -1.94
CA SER A 21 2.25 -13.15 -1.86
C SER A 21 1.51 -12.77 -0.57
N VAL A 22 2.20 -12.78 0.57
CA VAL A 22 1.61 -12.43 1.87
C VAL A 22 1.24 -10.96 1.93
N SER A 23 2.12 -10.04 1.51
CA SER A 23 1.83 -8.61 1.48
C SER A 23 0.61 -8.27 0.63
N LEU A 24 0.50 -8.85 -0.57
CA LEU A 24 -0.66 -8.66 -1.44
C LEU A 24 -1.95 -9.18 -0.81
N ARG A 25 -1.89 -10.32 -0.11
CA ARG A 25 -3.05 -10.87 0.60
C ARG A 25 -3.50 -9.96 1.74
N MET A 26 -2.55 -9.42 2.51
CA MET A 26 -2.83 -8.48 3.60
C MET A 26 -3.44 -7.18 3.07
N GLU A 27 -2.90 -6.61 1.99
CA GLU A 27 -3.46 -5.40 1.37
C GLU A 27 -4.87 -5.62 0.85
N ARG A 28 -5.12 -6.75 0.18
CA ARG A 28 -6.47 -7.10 -0.30
C ARG A 28 -7.45 -7.19 0.86
N TRP A 29 -7.08 -7.90 1.92
CA TRP A 29 -7.92 -8.03 3.11
C TRP A 29 -8.21 -6.66 3.73
N TRP A 30 -7.20 -5.79 3.83
CA TRP A 30 -7.37 -4.42 4.32
C TRP A 30 -8.33 -3.59 3.45
N ARG A 31 -8.20 -3.66 2.11
CA ARG A 31 -9.09 -2.92 1.20
C ARG A 31 -10.53 -3.44 1.23
N GLU A 32 -10.72 -4.75 1.33
CA GLU A 32 -12.05 -5.38 1.44
C GLU A 32 -12.73 -5.00 2.76
N ASP A 33 -11.98 -4.98 3.87
CA ASP A 33 -12.47 -4.59 5.20
C ASP A 33 -12.80 -3.08 5.27
N LYS A 34 -11.92 -2.22 4.73
CA LYS A 34 -12.05 -0.74 4.74
C LYS A 34 -12.96 -0.15 3.66
N ARG A 35 -13.45 -0.93 2.69
CA ARG A 35 -14.37 -0.44 1.65
C ARG A 35 -15.70 0.09 2.20
N HIS A 36 -16.06 -0.24 3.45
CA HIS A 36 -17.18 0.38 4.15
C HIS A 36 -16.88 1.74 4.81
N GLU A 37 -15.59 2.13 4.91
CA GLU A 37 -15.14 3.33 5.64
C GLU A 37 -14.63 4.46 4.71
N ALA A 38 -14.33 4.17 3.44
CA ALA A 38 -13.55 5.04 2.56
C ALA A 38 -14.36 5.92 1.59
N SER A 39 -15.60 6.33 1.90
CA SER A 39 -16.45 7.09 0.97
C SER A 39 -16.30 8.63 0.98
N ASN A 40 -15.51 9.25 1.87
CA ASN A 40 -15.51 10.72 2.07
C ASN A 40 -14.18 11.45 1.74
N LEU A 41 -13.74 11.60 0.48
CA LEU A 41 -12.56 12.45 0.12
C LEU A 41 -12.76 12.98 -1.30
N SER A 42 -13.55 14.04 -1.39
CA SER A 42 -13.61 14.95 -2.51
C SER A 42 -13.69 16.35 -1.92
N ASP A 43 -12.63 17.16 -2.06
CA ASP A 43 -12.70 18.63 -2.26
C ASP A 43 -11.38 19.44 -2.12
N ILE A 44 -10.24 18.87 -1.74
CA ILE A 44 -9.12 19.69 -1.20
C ILE A 44 -7.90 19.83 -2.14
N SER A 45 -8.06 19.64 -3.45
CA SER A 45 -6.90 19.48 -4.35
C SER A 45 -6.42 20.74 -5.11
N SER A 46 -7.00 21.94 -4.96
CA SER A 46 -6.68 23.05 -5.89
C SER A 46 -6.15 24.37 -5.30
N SER A 47 -5.86 24.51 -4.01
CA SER A 47 -5.40 25.83 -3.49
C SER A 47 -4.08 25.95 -2.71
N PHE A 48 -3.42 24.91 -2.20
CA PHE A 48 -2.23 25.11 -1.34
C PHE A 48 -1.03 24.17 -1.62
N SER A 49 0.11 24.76 -1.99
CA SER A 49 1.28 24.20 -2.70
C SER A 49 2.04 23.00 -2.10
N ASP A 50 1.59 22.37 -1.02
CA ASP A 50 2.11 21.09 -0.51
C ASP A 50 0.97 20.20 -0.02
N GLN A 51 -0.01 20.84 0.61
CA GLN A 51 -1.29 20.24 1.01
C GLN A 51 -2.06 19.65 -0.18
N ILE A 52 -1.95 20.24 -1.38
CA ILE A 52 -2.51 19.72 -2.64
C ILE A 52 -1.87 18.39 -3.03
N SER A 53 -0.54 18.27 -2.97
CA SER A 53 0.16 17.04 -3.39
C SER A 53 -0.21 15.88 -2.48
N GLU A 54 -0.24 16.14 -1.17
CA GLU A 54 -0.68 15.16 -0.18
C GLU A 54 -2.16 14.80 -0.35
N THR A 55 -3.03 15.77 -0.62
CA THR A 55 -4.46 15.51 -0.85
C THR A 55 -4.72 14.80 -2.18
N ILE A 56 -3.95 15.06 -3.24
CA ILE A 56 -4.00 14.32 -4.52
C ILE A 56 -3.58 12.86 -4.30
N CYS A 57 -2.45 12.64 -3.64
CA CYS A 57 -1.97 11.29 -3.33
C CYS A 57 -2.98 10.52 -2.48
N ASN A 58 -3.56 11.16 -1.47
CA ASN A 58 -4.60 10.57 -0.62
C ASN A 58 -5.91 10.30 -1.37
N SER A 59 -6.26 11.14 -2.36
CA SER A 59 -7.45 10.95 -3.21
C SER A 59 -7.24 9.82 -4.21
N ALA A 60 -6.09 9.79 -4.89
CA ALA A 60 -5.73 8.76 -5.86
C ALA A 60 -5.54 7.38 -5.20
N ALA A 61 -4.98 7.32 -3.99
CA ALA A 61 -4.84 6.07 -3.23
C ALA A 61 -6.19 5.48 -2.76
N ARG A 62 -7.25 6.31 -2.76
CA ARG A 62 -8.61 5.95 -2.38
C ARG A 62 -9.52 5.54 -3.55
N MET A 63 -9.08 5.73 -4.80
CA MET A 63 -9.72 5.19 -6.01
C MET A 63 -9.26 3.74 -6.25
#